data_AF-A0A7S2EKP2-F1
#
_entry.id   AF-A0A7S2EKP2-F1
#
_cell.length_a   1.000
_cell.length_b   1.000
_cell.length_c   1.000
_cell.angle_alpha   90.00
_cell.angle_beta   90.00
_cell.angle_gamma   90.00
#
_symmetry.space_group_name_H-M   'P 1'
#
loop_
_entity.id
_entity.type
_entity.pdbx_description
1 polymer ?
#
loop_
_entity_poly.entity_id
_entity_poly.type
_entity_poly.pdbx_seq_one_letter_code
_entity_poly.pdbx_strand_id
1 'polypeptide(L)'
;RKGGDGPPPVKGSESRSSRWHSPLGGAEVKLNTSYDSAAQIIAHIIRDWTIEGSQIRLSLYSWCMKELLCRLPRKARKQQRYPVLVPGAGLGRLAHELSMA
;
A
#
# COMPACT_ATOMS: atom_id res chain seq x y z
N ARG A 1 53.64 25.51 -11.77
CA ARG A 1 53.37 24.16 -11.19
C ARG A 1 52.85 24.36 -9.77
N LYS A 2 51.82 23.59 -9.38
CA LYS A 2 50.79 23.80 -8.33
C LYS A 2 49.66 24.71 -8.84
N GLY A 3 48.41 24.29 -9.09
CA GLY A 3 47.59 23.17 -8.58
C GLY A 3 46.55 23.76 -7.62
N GLY A 4 45.24 23.55 -7.72
CA GLY A 4 44.37 22.89 -8.69
C GLY A 4 42.94 23.39 -8.41
N ASP A 5 42.13 23.54 -9.46
CA ASP A 5 40.73 23.98 -9.34
C ASP A 5 39.86 22.84 -8.78
N GLY A 6 39.41 23.00 -7.54
CA GLY A 6 38.41 22.11 -6.94
C GLY A 6 37.01 22.39 -7.51
N PRO A 7 36.16 21.37 -7.69
CA PRO A 7 34.79 21.60 -8.15
C PRO A 7 33.96 22.36 -7.09
N PRO A 8 32.97 23.16 -7.51
CA PRO A 8 32.11 23.90 -6.58
C PRO A 8 31.26 22.95 -5.71
N PRO A 9 30.83 23.41 -4.52
CA PRO A 9 30.08 22.57 -3.58
C PRO A 9 28.73 22.15 -4.17
N VAL A 10 28.46 20.85 -4.10
CA VAL A 10 27.21 20.23 -4.55
C VAL A 10 26.09 20.67 -3.61
N LYS A 11 25.20 21.55 -4.08
CA LYS A 11 23.96 21.88 -3.36
C LYS A 11 23.14 20.61 -3.20
N GLY A 12 22.72 20.35 -1.96
CA GLY A 12 22.02 19.15 -1.55
C GLY A 12 20.87 18.78 -2.48
N SER A 13 20.74 17.48 -2.73
CA SER A 13 19.61 16.90 -3.43
C SER A 13 18.33 17.17 -2.65
N GLU A 14 17.64 18.24 -3.01
CA GLU A 14 16.27 18.49 -2.58
C GLU A 14 15.41 17.35 -3.13
N SER A 15 14.97 16.48 -2.23
CA SER A 15 14.05 15.39 -2.47
C SER A 15 12.86 15.90 -3.25
N ARG A 16 12.78 15.51 -4.53
CA ARG A 16 11.62 15.77 -5.39
C ARG A 16 10.41 15.07 -4.78
N SER A 17 9.72 15.79 -3.91
CA SER A 17 8.39 15.42 -3.43
C SER A 17 7.48 15.37 -4.66
N SER A 18 7.07 14.16 -5.03
CA SER A 18 6.11 13.91 -6.09
C SER A 18 4.77 14.52 -5.68
N ARG A 19 4.59 15.78 -6.10
CA ARG A 19 3.38 16.58 -5.90
C ARG A 19 2.27 16.04 -6.79
N TRP A 20 1.43 15.16 -6.24
CA TRP A 20 0.15 14.85 -6.83
C TRP A 20 -0.74 16.11 -6.73
N HIS A 21 -1.09 16.69 -7.87
CA HIS A 21 -2.02 17.83 -7.90
C HIS A 21 -3.45 17.30 -7.82
N SER A 22 -4.14 17.58 -6.71
CA SER A 22 -5.59 17.38 -6.58
C SER A 22 -6.34 18.51 -7.33
N PRO A 23 -7.33 18.21 -8.19
CA PRO A 23 -8.00 19.21 -9.02
C PRO A 23 -9.07 20.04 -8.29
N LEU A 24 -9.18 19.91 -6.96
CA LEU A 24 -10.13 20.66 -6.15
C LEU A 24 -9.35 21.38 -5.05
N GLY A 25 -9.43 22.70 -5.06
CA GLY A 25 -8.62 23.58 -4.23
C GLY A 25 -8.66 23.23 -2.74
N GLY A 26 -7.47 23.04 -2.17
CA GLY A 26 -7.04 23.76 -0.97
C GLY A 26 -7.74 23.47 0.35
N ALA A 27 -8.44 22.35 0.52
CA ALA A 27 -8.56 21.77 1.86
C ALA A 27 -7.39 20.82 2.06
N GLU A 28 -6.36 21.27 2.78
CA GLU A 28 -5.40 20.36 3.39
C GLU A 28 -6.17 19.48 4.36
N VAL A 29 -6.68 18.34 3.87
CA VAL A 29 -7.18 17.30 4.73
C VAL A 29 -5.95 16.79 5.46
N LYS A 30 -5.71 17.28 6.69
CA LYS A 30 -4.91 16.57 7.67
C LYS A 30 -5.59 15.23 7.88
N LEU A 31 -5.25 14.28 7.02
CA LEU A 31 -5.49 12.87 7.29
C LEU A 31 -4.75 12.65 8.62
N ASN A 32 -5.49 12.40 9.70
CA ASN A 32 -4.92 11.85 10.92
C ASN A 32 -4.52 10.40 10.61
N THR A 33 -3.44 10.27 9.83
CA THR A 33 -2.96 8.99 9.29
C THR A 33 -2.37 8.08 10.36
N SER A 34 -2.27 8.57 11.60
CA SER A 34 -1.70 7.78 12.66
C SER A 34 -2.78 6.93 13.30
N TYR A 35 -2.42 5.68 13.59
CA TYR A 35 -3.17 4.76 14.44
C TYR A 35 -3.13 5.30 15.88
N ASP A 36 -3.64 6.50 16.09
CA ASP A 36 -3.43 7.31 17.28
C ASP A 36 -4.20 6.77 18.49
N SER A 37 -5.08 5.79 18.28
CA SER A 37 -5.78 5.12 19.37
C SER A 37 -5.57 3.62 19.35
N ALA A 38 -5.35 3.06 20.55
CA ALA A 38 -5.36 1.62 20.78
C ALA A 38 -6.66 0.97 20.22
N ALA A 39 -7.77 1.70 20.24
CA ALA A 39 -9.04 1.26 19.68
C ALA A 39 -8.96 0.97 18.17
N GLN A 40 -8.28 1.80 17.38
CA GLN A 40 -8.09 1.57 15.94
C GLN A 40 -7.22 0.34 15.67
N ILE A 41 -6.17 0.14 16.47
CA ILE A 41 -5.30 -1.05 16.37
C ILE A 41 -6.11 -2.31 16.66
N ILE A 42 -6.90 -2.31 17.74
CA ILE A 42 -7.78 -3.43 18.11
C ILE A 42 -8.80 -3.69 16.99
N ALA A 43 -9.42 -2.65 16.44
CA ALA A 43 -10.37 -2.79 15.33
C ALA A 43 -9.71 -3.43 14.10
N HIS A 44 -8.46 -3.08 13.79
CA HIS A 44 -7.70 -3.70 12.69
C HIS A 44 -7.35 -5.16 12.97
N ILE A 45 -6.97 -5.51 14.20
CA ILE A 45 -6.73 -6.90 14.60
C ILE A 45 -8.01 -7.73 14.45
N ILE A 46 -9.14 -7.26 14.98
CA ILE A 46 -10.45 -7.94 14.87
C ILE A 46 -10.79 -8.15 13.40
N ARG A 47 -10.72 -7.08 12.59
CA ARG A 47 -11.00 -7.15 11.15
C ARG A 47 -10.12 -8.20 10.46
N ASP A 48 -8.82 -8.21 10.70
CA ASP A 48 -7.87 -8.95 9.88
C ASP A 48 -7.61 -10.39 10.36
N TRP A 49 -7.65 -10.64 11.67
CA TRP A 49 -7.10 -11.89 12.24
C TRP A 49 -8.03 -12.63 13.19
N THR A 50 -9.28 -12.20 13.36
CA THR A 50 -10.27 -12.96 14.15
C THR A 50 -11.39 -13.54 13.31
N ILE A 51 -12.18 -14.43 13.92
CA ILE A 51 -13.32 -15.07 13.26
C ILE A 51 -14.50 -14.10 13.12
N GLU A 52 -14.68 -13.21 14.09
CA GLU A 52 -15.69 -12.15 14.10
C GLU A 52 -15.48 -11.19 12.92
N GLY A 53 -14.22 -10.91 12.56
CA GLY A 53 -13.89 -10.11 11.38
C GLY A 53 -14.16 -10.78 10.04
N SER A 54 -14.53 -12.06 9.98
CA SER A 54 -14.70 -12.81 8.73
C SER A 54 -15.71 -12.17 7.78
N GLN A 55 -16.86 -11.75 8.30
CA GLN A 55 -17.91 -11.11 7.50
C GLN A 55 -17.47 -9.76 6.97
N ILE A 56 -16.69 -9.00 7.76
CA ILE A 56 -16.12 -7.72 7.34
C ILE A 56 -15.11 -7.94 6.21
N ARG A 57 -14.25 -8.94 6.32
CA ARG A 57 -13.30 -9.27 5.24
C ARG A 57 -14.01 -9.75 3.98
N LEU A 58 -15.07 -10.53 4.12
CA LEU A 58 -15.86 -10.99 2.99
C LEU A 58 -16.44 -9.79 2.23
N SER A 59 -17.00 -8.79 2.93
CA SER A 59 -17.56 -7.61 2.26
C SER A 59 -16.47 -6.72 1.62
N LEU A 60 -15.30 -6.60 2.24
CA LEU A 60 -14.22 -5.72 1.77
C LEU A 60 -13.34 -6.35 0.68
N TYR A 61 -12.95 -7.62 0.82
CA TYR A 61 -11.93 -8.25 -0.02
C TYR A 61 -12.51 -8.98 -1.23
N SER A 62 -13.75 -9.46 -1.15
CA SER A 62 -14.31 -10.32 -2.21
C SER A 62 -14.31 -9.67 -3.58
N TRP A 63 -14.64 -8.38 -3.67
CA TRP A 63 -14.74 -7.69 -4.95
C TRP A 63 -13.38 -7.65 -5.66
N CYS A 64 -12.32 -7.23 -4.95
CA CYS A 64 -11.01 -7.05 -5.56
C CYS A 64 -10.33 -8.39 -5.84
N MET A 65 -10.52 -9.39 -4.98
CA MET A 65 -10.03 -10.74 -5.23
C MET A 65 -10.69 -11.34 -6.47
N LYS A 66 -12.02 -11.20 -6.62
CA LYS A 66 -12.74 -11.68 -7.81
C LYS A 66 -12.24 -10.99 -9.07
N GLU A 67 -12.15 -9.67 -9.07
CA GLU A 67 -11.67 -8.91 -10.23
C GLU A 67 -10.25 -9.27 -10.63
N LEU A 68 -9.35 -9.42 -9.65
CA LEU A 68 -7.97 -9.83 -9.91
C LEU A 68 -7.93 -11.22 -10.53
N LEU A 69 -8.59 -12.21 -9.92
CA LEU A 69 -8.59 -13.61 -10.40
C LEU A 69 -9.26 -13.77 -11.77
N CYS A 70 -10.26 -12.93 -12.10
CA CYS A 70 -10.89 -12.90 -13.42
C CYS A 70 -9.95 -12.36 -14.51
N ARG A 71 -9.07 -11.42 -14.17
CA ARG A 71 -8.15 -10.77 -15.12
C ARG A 71 -6.84 -11.53 -15.30
N LEU A 72 -6.45 -12.35 -14.31
CA LEU A 72 -5.23 -13.15 -14.41
C LEU A 72 -5.37 -14.25 -15.48
N PRO A 73 -4.40 -14.38 -16.41
CA PRO A 73 -4.43 -15.38 -17.47
C PRO A 73 -4.68 -16.80 -16.95
N ARG A 74 -5.76 -17.42 -17.42
CA ARG A 74 -6.22 -18.75 -16.96
C ARG A 74 -5.17 -19.86 -17.15
N LYS A 75 -4.28 -19.74 -18.15
CA LYS A 75 -3.26 -20.74 -18.54
C LYS A 75 -2.04 -20.79 -17.60
N ALA A 76 -1.87 -19.79 -16.73
CA ALA A 76 -0.74 -19.73 -15.78
C ALA A 76 -1.11 -20.16 -14.35
N ARG A 77 -2.39 -20.46 -14.09
CA ARG A 77 -2.94 -20.78 -12.76
C ARG A 77 -2.39 -22.07 -12.12
N LYS A 78 -1.57 -22.86 -12.82
CA LYS A 78 -0.96 -24.09 -12.25
C LYS A 78 0.53 -23.97 -11.92
N GLN A 79 1.24 -22.98 -12.45
CA GLN A 79 2.71 -22.91 -12.34
C GLN A 79 3.30 -21.50 -12.23
N GLN A 80 2.53 -20.43 -12.49
CA GLN A 80 3.06 -19.06 -12.50
C GLN A 80 2.50 -18.25 -11.34
N ARG A 81 3.40 -17.84 -10.41
CA ARG A 81 3.10 -16.83 -9.39
C ARG A 81 3.14 -15.46 -10.04
N TYR A 82 2.09 -14.66 -9.85
CA TYR A 82 2.07 -13.28 -10.27
C TYR A 82 2.60 -12.38 -9.15
N PRO A 83 3.52 -11.44 -9.43
CA PRO A 83 3.88 -10.44 -8.44
C PRO A 83 2.68 -9.51 -8.20
N VAL A 84 2.19 -9.46 -6.96
CA VAL A 84 1.08 -8.60 -6.56
C VAL A 84 1.54 -7.68 -5.44
N LEU A 85 1.38 -6.37 -5.63
CA LEU A 85 1.64 -5.35 -4.62
C LEU A 85 0.33 -4.94 -3.95
N VAL A 86 0.30 -4.99 -2.62
CA VAL A 86 -0.82 -4.48 -1.81
C VAL A 86 -0.33 -3.24 -1.04
N PRO A 87 -0.54 -2.01 -1.57
CA PRO A 87 -0.13 -0.79 -0.88
C PRO A 87 -0.95 -0.60 0.39
N GLY A 88 -0.30 -0.15 1.47
CA GLY A 88 -0.99 0.10 2.74
C GLY A 88 -1.69 -1.15 3.30
N ALA A 89 -1.03 -2.31 3.25
CA ALA A 89 -1.63 -3.61 3.58
C ALA A 89 -2.15 -3.77 5.02
N GLY A 90 -1.97 -2.77 5.90
CA GLY A 90 -2.32 -2.86 7.31
C GLY A 90 -1.60 -4.04 7.97
N LEU A 91 -2.36 -4.97 8.55
CA LEU A 91 -1.82 -6.20 9.15
C LEU A 91 -1.59 -7.33 8.13
N GLY A 92 -1.72 -7.05 6.83
CA GLY A 92 -1.32 -7.97 5.76
C GLY A 92 -2.35 -9.05 5.40
N ARG A 93 -3.56 -9.03 5.98
CA ARG A 93 -4.54 -10.10 5.76
C ARG A 93 -4.95 -10.25 4.29
N LEU A 94 -5.21 -9.17 3.56
CA LEU A 94 -5.55 -9.25 2.14
C LEU A 94 -4.39 -9.85 1.31
N ALA A 95 -3.16 -9.43 1.59
CA ALA A 95 -1.98 -9.96 0.91
C ALA A 95 -1.79 -11.46 1.20
N HIS A 96 -2.06 -11.89 2.44
CA HIS A 96 -2.05 -13.29 2.82
C HIS A 96 -3.09 -14.10 2.03
N GLU A 97 -4.34 -13.65 1.96
CA GLU A 97 -5.40 -14.30 1.16
C GLU A 97 -5.00 -14.42 -0.33
N LEU A 98 -4.44 -13.36 -0.90
CA LEU A 98 -3.97 -13.35 -2.29
C LEU A 98 -2.82 -14.33 -2.55
N SER A 99 -1.99 -14.60 -1.55
CA SER A 99 -0.89 -15.58 -1.67
C SER A 99 -1.36 -17.04 -1.65
N MET A 100 -2.58 -17.27 -1.13
CA MET A 100 -3.21 -18.60 -1.03
C MET A 100 -4.23 -18.88 -2.13
N ALA A 101 -4.62 -17.86 -2.89
CA ALA A 101 -5.58 -17.93 -4.00
C ALA A 101 -4.95 -18.42 -5.31
#